data_AF-A0A956HWK8-F1
#
_entry.id   AF-A0A956HWK8-F1
#
_cell.length_a   1.000
_cell.length_b   1.000
_cell.length_c   1.000
_cell.angle_alpha   90.00
_cell.angle_beta   90.00
_cell.angle_gamma   90.00
#
_symmetry.space_group_name_H-M   'P 1'
#
loop_
_entity.id
_entity.type
_entity.pdbx_description
1 polymer ?
#
loop_
_entity_poly.entity_id
_entity_poly.type
_entity_poly.pdbx_seq_one_letter_code
_entity_poly.pdbx_strand_id
1 'polypeptide(L)'
;MKTLPQMASSTSTAQAERGPTSGVHTAVKEVPKPLLASEVLRDELAPLQPGRNASRIWFVGIALALGLLGAAMRWGVGVPAVHADAATIAFSAAGAVAALAALPFPYALRGAVAVLLGVVLMVLGARGAGPLAGMAVDGSVLRVIARLLTLTVLPAALLFRARYRAFPRARHVLAGAMALSAPFIALEVMLAFEPGAPTVVRVAAGVCVAAVLSGLFGFMGESTTGASGFWAVLVLAVLPVEIAVRQLTPLADADTGYLTYPATAVGILCASLLTSVGVYQLLAAFWAPEARRLSLAGRPPAESEKSRKVA
;
A
#
# COMPACT_ATOMS: atom_id res chain seq x y z
N MET A 1 39.62 -9.45 57.44
CA MET A 1 39.53 -10.89 57.78
C MET A 1 38.98 -11.63 56.57
N LYS A 2 39.73 -12.65 56.09
CA LYS A 2 39.44 -13.61 55.00
C LYS A 2 39.24 -13.07 53.58
N THR A 3 40.38 -12.92 52.91
CA THR A 3 40.60 -13.05 51.47
C THR A 3 40.81 -14.53 51.05
N LEU A 4 40.56 -14.81 49.76
CA LEU A 4 40.89 -15.99 48.91
C LEU A 4 39.77 -17.03 48.64
N PRO A 5 39.75 -17.74 47.48
CA PRO A 5 40.62 -17.62 46.29
C PRO A 5 39.88 -17.48 44.93
N GLN A 6 40.54 -16.76 44.01
CA GLN A 6 40.41 -16.88 42.55
C GLN A 6 40.83 -18.29 42.11
N MET A 7 40.01 -18.97 41.30
CA MET A 7 40.45 -20.10 40.49
C MET A 7 40.66 -19.66 39.04
N ALA A 8 41.89 -19.90 38.59
CA ALA A 8 42.36 -19.68 37.24
C ALA A 8 42.14 -20.93 36.36
N SER A 9 42.19 -20.65 35.06
CA SER A 9 42.72 -21.49 33.97
C SER A 9 42.08 -22.86 33.68
N SER A 10 41.48 -22.95 32.50
CA SER A 10 41.91 -23.96 31.52
C SER A 10 41.67 -23.46 30.10
N THR A 11 42.79 -23.05 29.49
CA THR A 11 43.00 -22.90 28.06
C THR A 11 42.75 -24.23 27.35
N SER A 12 41.86 -24.27 26.36
CA SER A 12 41.80 -25.35 25.38
C SER A 12 41.98 -24.76 24.00
N THR A 13 43.25 -24.66 23.61
CA THR A 13 43.71 -24.48 22.24
C THR A 13 43.67 -25.84 21.55
N ALA A 14 42.64 -26.10 20.76
CA ALA A 14 42.66 -27.14 19.73
C ALA A 14 42.86 -26.46 18.37
N GLN A 15 44.15 -26.37 18.02
CA GLN A 15 44.67 -25.98 16.72
C GLN A 15 44.69 -27.26 15.86
N ALA A 16 43.78 -27.36 14.88
CA ALA A 16 43.77 -28.44 13.89
C ALA A 16 43.84 -27.85 12.48
N GLU A 17 45.03 -28.04 11.89
CA GLU A 17 45.33 -28.27 10.48
C GLU A 17 44.75 -27.32 9.40
N ARG A 18 45.63 -26.45 8.92
CA ARG A 18 45.57 -25.89 7.57
C ARG A 18 45.94 -26.98 6.56
N GLY A 19 44.95 -27.47 5.81
CA GLY A 19 45.15 -28.17 4.54
C GLY A 19 45.24 -27.20 3.36
N PRO A 20 45.98 -27.53 2.29
CA PRO A 20 46.24 -26.64 1.18
C PRO A 20 45.03 -26.46 0.25
N THR A 21 44.95 -25.25 -0.29
CA THR A 21 44.05 -24.76 -1.31
C THR A 21 43.96 -25.69 -2.53
N SER A 22 42.77 -26.23 -2.80
CA SER A 22 42.37 -26.66 -4.13
C SER A 22 41.06 -25.98 -4.48
N GLY A 23 41.15 -25.03 -5.41
CA GLY A 23 40.02 -24.28 -5.92
C GLY A 23 39.12 -25.18 -6.75
N VAL A 24 37.94 -25.49 -6.21
CA VAL A 24 36.78 -25.87 -7.00
C VAL A 24 35.62 -25.06 -6.44
N HIS A 25 35.24 -23.99 -7.14
CA HIS A 25 33.97 -23.31 -6.92
C HIS A 25 32.83 -24.25 -7.34
N THR A 26 32.56 -25.28 -6.55
CA THR A 26 31.26 -25.94 -6.58
C THR A 26 30.26 -24.92 -6.04
N ALA A 27 29.34 -24.48 -6.89
CA ALA A 27 28.16 -23.74 -6.47
C ALA A 27 27.50 -24.51 -5.31
N VAL A 28 27.71 -24.02 -4.09
CA VAL A 28 27.02 -24.51 -2.91
C VAL A 28 25.57 -24.16 -3.13
N LYS A 29 24.80 -25.14 -3.62
CA LYS A 29 23.35 -25.11 -3.61
C LYS A 29 22.97 -24.90 -2.15
N GLU A 30 22.57 -23.68 -1.79
CA GLU A 30 22.12 -23.35 -0.43
C GLU A 30 21.06 -24.37 -0.04
N VAL A 31 21.44 -25.31 0.83
CA VAL A 31 20.50 -26.25 1.42
C VAL A 31 19.55 -25.38 2.26
N PRO A 32 18.24 -25.38 2.00
CA PRO A 32 17.30 -24.60 2.79
C PRO A 32 17.50 -24.97 4.25
N LYS A 33 17.84 -23.99 5.08
CA LYS A 33 17.96 -24.21 6.54
C LYS A 33 16.70 -24.93 6.99
N PRO A 34 16.80 -26.07 7.70
CA PRO A 34 15.63 -26.76 8.21
C PRO A 34 14.90 -25.81 9.15
N LEU A 35 13.82 -25.21 8.65
CA LEU A 35 12.95 -24.34 9.42
C LEU A 35 12.43 -25.18 10.58
N LEU A 36 12.70 -24.74 11.81
CA LEU A 36 12.15 -25.38 12.99
C LEU A 36 10.63 -25.36 12.87
N ALA A 37 9.94 -26.45 13.24
CA ALA A 37 8.47 -26.51 13.18
C ALA A 37 7.80 -25.31 13.91
N SER A 38 8.48 -24.73 14.90
CA SER A 38 8.07 -23.50 15.59
C SER A 38 8.14 -22.22 14.75
N GLU A 39 9.02 -22.15 13.75
CA GLU A 39 9.11 -21.04 12.77
C GLU A 39 7.99 -21.15 11.72
N VAL A 40 7.72 -22.37 11.23
CA VAL A 40 6.56 -22.65 10.36
C VAL A 40 5.24 -22.33 11.09
N LEU A 41 5.13 -22.70 12.36
CA LEU A 41 3.98 -22.36 13.21
C LEU A 41 3.83 -20.86 13.48
N ARG A 42 4.92 -20.07 13.41
CA ARG A 42 4.93 -18.62 13.55
C ARG A 42 4.55 -17.90 12.25
N ASP A 43 4.94 -18.43 11.10
CA ASP A 43 4.56 -17.88 9.79
C ASP A 43 3.06 -18.03 9.48
N GLU A 44 2.40 -19.03 10.09
CA GLU A 44 0.95 -19.18 10.00
C GLU A 44 0.15 -18.26 10.92
N LEU A 45 0.78 -17.66 11.94
CA LEU A 45 0.08 -16.76 12.86
C LEU A 45 -0.12 -15.40 12.20
N ALA A 46 -1.32 -14.84 12.39
CA ALA A 46 -1.66 -13.52 11.88
C ALA A 46 -0.59 -12.48 12.31
N PRO A 47 0.09 -11.81 11.36
CA PRO A 47 1.20 -10.92 11.68
C PRO A 47 0.73 -9.69 12.47
N LEU A 48 1.50 -9.31 13.49
CA LEU A 48 1.20 -8.11 14.31
C LEU A 48 1.53 -6.80 13.59
N GLN A 49 2.55 -6.79 12.72
CA GLN A 49 3.00 -5.60 11.98
C GLN A 49 3.32 -5.99 10.52
N PRO A 50 2.30 -6.37 9.74
CA PRO A 50 2.53 -6.83 8.38
C PRO A 50 3.20 -5.75 7.51
N GLY A 51 4.21 -6.15 6.74
CA GLY A 51 4.81 -5.26 5.73
C GLY A 51 5.51 -4.01 6.29
N ARG A 52 5.96 -4.02 7.55
CA ARG A 52 6.65 -2.86 8.15
C ARG A 52 7.78 -2.31 7.27
N ASN A 53 8.64 -3.18 6.75
CA ASN A 53 9.74 -2.77 5.87
C ASN A 53 9.25 -2.37 4.47
N ALA A 54 8.30 -3.13 3.91
CA ALA A 54 7.72 -2.82 2.60
C ALA A 54 7.06 -1.43 2.59
N SER A 55 6.35 -1.05 3.66
CA SER A 55 5.73 0.27 3.77
C SER A 55 6.75 1.41 3.72
N ARG A 56 7.95 1.23 4.30
CA ARG A 56 9.02 2.23 4.23
C ARG A 56 9.53 2.39 2.80
N ILE A 57 9.72 1.30 2.08
CA ILE A 57 10.15 1.31 0.68
C ILE A 57 9.12 2.08 -0.17
N TRP A 58 7.82 1.81 0.05
CA TRP A 58 6.76 2.56 -0.62
C TRP A 58 6.77 4.04 -0.26
N PHE A 59 6.98 4.41 1.00
CA PHE A 59 7.11 5.83 1.39
C PHE A 59 8.32 6.51 0.74
N VAL A 60 9.46 5.83 0.60
CA VAL A 60 10.60 6.35 -0.16
C VAL A 60 10.20 6.58 -1.63
N GLY A 61 9.55 5.60 -2.26
CA GLY A 61 9.07 5.74 -3.64
C GLY A 61 8.10 6.92 -3.83
N ILE A 62 7.16 7.08 -2.90
CA ILE A 62 6.20 8.21 -2.91
C ILE A 62 6.93 9.55 -2.71
N ALA A 63 7.86 9.62 -1.77
CA ALA A 63 8.64 10.84 -1.52
C ALA A 63 9.46 11.24 -2.77
N LEU A 64 10.10 10.27 -3.43
CA LEU A 64 10.83 10.51 -4.68
C LEU A 64 9.89 10.99 -5.80
N ALA A 65 8.74 10.33 -5.98
CA ALA A 65 7.76 10.72 -6.99
C ALA A 65 7.23 12.14 -6.76
N LEU A 66 6.88 12.50 -5.52
CA LEU A 66 6.46 13.86 -5.16
C LEU A 66 7.58 14.90 -5.33
N GLY A 67 8.82 14.54 -5.00
CA GLY A 67 9.98 15.40 -5.20
C GLY A 67 10.27 15.68 -6.68
N LEU A 68 10.20 14.64 -7.52
CA LEU A 68 10.33 14.77 -8.98
C LEU A 68 9.18 15.60 -9.57
N LEU A 69 7.96 15.40 -9.07
CA LEU A 69 6.79 16.18 -9.47
C LEU A 69 6.96 17.66 -9.09
N GLY A 70 7.44 17.95 -7.88
CA GLY A 70 7.77 19.31 -7.45
C GLY A 70 8.87 19.97 -8.29
N ALA A 71 9.90 19.20 -8.68
CA ALA A 71 10.96 19.68 -9.58
C ALA A 71 10.44 19.99 -10.98
N ALA A 72 9.61 19.10 -11.55
CA ALA A 72 8.94 19.33 -12.82
C ALA A 72 8.10 20.63 -12.78
N MET A 73 7.26 20.79 -11.75
CA MET A 73 6.45 22.01 -11.57
C MET A 73 7.32 23.27 -11.44
N ARG A 74 8.45 23.19 -10.75
CA ARG A 74 9.39 24.32 -10.60
C ARG A 74 10.03 24.73 -11.93
N TRP A 75 10.21 23.79 -12.86
CA TRP A 75 10.70 24.05 -14.22
C TRP A 75 9.60 24.45 -15.22
N GLY A 76 8.37 24.68 -14.75
CA GLY A 76 7.24 25.02 -15.63
C GLY A 76 6.71 23.83 -16.43
N VAL A 77 7.09 22.60 -16.06
CA VAL A 77 6.55 21.37 -16.62
C VAL A 77 5.24 21.06 -15.87
N GLY A 78 4.12 21.52 -16.43
CA GLY A 78 2.80 21.36 -15.83
C GLY A 78 1.95 22.63 -15.90
N VAL A 79 0.87 22.65 -15.12
CA VAL A 79 -0.22 23.64 -15.21
C VAL A 79 0.27 25.09 -15.04
N PRO A 80 0.02 25.99 -16.01
CA PRO A 80 0.17 27.44 -15.81
C PRO A 80 -0.86 28.00 -14.82
N ALA A 81 -2.01 27.32 -14.69
CA ALA A 81 -3.17 27.74 -13.90
C ALA A 81 -3.13 27.32 -12.42
N VAL A 82 -2.13 26.58 -11.96
CA VAL A 82 -2.03 26.23 -10.53
C VAL A 82 -1.28 27.33 -9.80
N HIS A 83 -1.79 27.68 -8.61
CA HIS A 83 -1.14 28.61 -7.69
C HIS A 83 0.39 28.40 -7.64
N ALA A 84 1.14 29.52 -7.63
CA ALA A 84 2.61 29.54 -7.65
C ALA A 84 3.29 28.64 -6.59
N ASP A 85 2.55 28.24 -5.56
CA ASP A 85 3.00 27.40 -4.45
C ASP A 85 2.92 25.88 -4.71
N ALA A 86 2.46 25.43 -5.87
CA ALA A 86 2.27 24.00 -6.17
C ALA A 86 3.54 23.17 -5.95
N ALA A 87 4.66 23.66 -6.47
CA ALA A 87 5.97 23.03 -6.32
C ALA A 87 6.40 22.97 -4.85
N THR A 88 6.16 24.05 -4.09
CA THR A 88 6.46 24.13 -2.65
C THR A 88 5.64 23.11 -1.85
N ILE A 89 4.35 22.96 -2.18
CA ILE A 89 3.47 21.95 -1.57
C ILE A 89 3.97 20.54 -1.92
N ALA A 90 4.36 20.27 -3.16
CA ALA A 90 4.89 18.97 -3.56
C ALA A 90 6.22 18.64 -2.84
N PHE A 91 7.16 19.59 -2.73
CA PHE A 91 8.42 19.39 -2.01
C PHE A 91 8.23 19.21 -0.51
N SER A 92 7.35 20.00 0.12
CA SER A 92 7.04 19.84 1.55
C SER A 92 6.40 18.48 1.84
N ALA A 93 5.49 18.03 0.98
CA ALA A 93 4.91 16.70 1.09
C ALA A 93 5.96 15.59 0.89
N ALA A 94 6.85 15.73 -0.09
CA ALA A 94 7.97 14.80 -0.30
C ALA A 94 8.86 14.72 0.95
N GLY A 95 9.22 15.86 1.55
CA GLY A 95 10.00 15.93 2.78
C GLY A 95 9.30 15.27 3.97
N ALA A 96 7.99 15.54 4.15
CA ALA A 96 7.20 14.92 5.21
C ALA A 96 7.10 13.40 5.07
N VAL A 97 6.88 12.90 3.85
CA VAL A 97 6.83 11.45 3.57
C VAL A 97 8.22 10.81 3.72
N ALA A 98 9.30 11.49 3.31
CA ALA A 98 10.67 11.02 3.52
C ALA A 98 11.00 10.91 5.02
N ALA A 99 10.59 11.88 5.83
CA ALA A 99 10.72 11.82 7.28
C ALA A 99 9.95 10.63 7.88
N LEU A 100 8.73 10.36 7.37
CA LEU A 100 7.94 9.20 7.78
C LEU A 100 8.61 7.85 7.46
N ALA A 101 9.35 7.79 6.35
CA ALA A 101 10.11 6.62 5.93
C ALA A 101 11.37 6.41 6.78
N ALA A 102 12.11 7.49 7.08
CA ALA A 102 13.36 7.46 7.81
C ALA A 102 13.17 7.24 9.32
N LEU A 103 12.18 7.90 9.93
CA LEU A 103 12.03 7.91 11.38
C LEU A 103 11.41 6.60 11.92
N PRO A 104 11.87 6.13 13.10
CA PRO A 104 11.44 4.86 13.70
C PRO A 104 10.08 4.96 14.41
N PHE A 105 9.07 5.57 13.78
CA PHE A 105 7.73 5.67 14.37
C PHE A 105 7.10 4.29 14.66
N PRO A 106 6.31 4.18 15.75
CA PRO A 106 5.40 3.05 15.97
C PRO A 106 4.49 2.82 14.76
N TYR A 107 4.13 1.56 14.50
CA TYR A 107 3.39 1.16 13.29
C TYR A 107 2.04 1.90 13.15
N ALA A 108 1.25 1.97 14.22
CA ALA A 108 -0.03 2.68 14.21
C ALA A 108 0.13 4.20 14.01
N LEU A 109 1.12 4.82 14.68
CA LEU A 109 1.41 6.24 14.55
C LEU A 109 1.86 6.58 13.11
N ARG A 110 2.71 5.74 12.52
CA ARG A 110 3.12 5.89 11.11
C ARG A 110 1.89 5.85 10.19
N GLY A 111 0.99 4.91 10.42
CA GLY A 111 -0.26 4.79 9.68
C GLY A 111 -1.13 6.04 9.81
N ALA A 112 -1.31 6.55 11.03
CA ALA A 112 -2.08 7.77 11.30
C ALA A 112 -1.49 9.00 10.59
N VAL A 113 -0.17 9.19 10.67
CA VAL A 113 0.52 10.30 10.00
C VAL A 113 0.42 10.17 8.48
N ALA A 114 0.56 8.96 7.92
CA ALA A 114 0.36 8.71 6.49
C ALA A 114 -1.06 9.09 6.03
N VAL A 115 -2.09 8.67 6.78
CA VAL A 115 -3.49 9.05 6.50
C VAL A 115 -3.65 10.57 6.55
N LEU A 116 -3.14 11.23 7.59
CA LEU A 116 -3.25 12.68 7.74
C LEU A 116 -2.60 13.42 6.56
N LEU A 117 -1.37 13.06 6.19
CA LEU A 117 -0.67 13.68 5.07
C LEU A 117 -1.40 13.48 3.75
N GLY A 118 -1.87 12.26 3.48
CA GLY A 118 -2.61 11.95 2.27
C GLY A 118 -3.96 12.68 2.20
N VAL A 119 -4.71 12.76 3.31
CA VAL A 119 -5.96 13.52 3.39
C VAL A 119 -5.71 15.02 3.19
N VAL A 120 -4.66 15.59 3.78
CA VAL A 120 -4.29 17.00 3.56
C VAL A 120 -4.02 17.27 2.08
N LEU A 121 -3.23 16.42 1.40
CA LEU A 121 -2.98 16.54 -0.03
C LEU A 121 -4.27 16.45 -0.87
N MET A 122 -5.16 15.54 -0.51
CA MET A 122 -6.45 15.38 -1.17
C MET A 122 -7.36 16.61 -1.01
N VAL A 123 -7.43 17.17 0.19
CA VAL A 123 -8.21 18.39 0.48
C VAL A 123 -7.64 19.59 -0.28
N LEU A 124 -6.31 19.73 -0.32
CA LEU A 124 -5.66 20.78 -1.11
C LEU A 124 -5.97 20.61 -2.60
N GLY A 125 -5.85 19.39 -3.13
CA GLY A 125 -6.18 19.09 -4.53
C GLY A 125 -7.64 19.37 -4.89
N ALA A 126 -8.58 19.02 -4.01
CA ALA A 126 -9.99 19.32 -4.19
C ALA A 126 -10.30 20.83 -4.19
N ARG A 127 -9.42 21.63 -3.57
CA ARG A 127 -9.46 23.10 -3.61
C ARG A 127 -8.66 23.71 -4.79
N GLY A 128 -8.18 22.89 -5.72
CA GLY A 128 -7.39 23.36 -6.85
C GLY A 128 -5.95 23.77 -6.48
N ALA A 129 -5.42 23.27 -5.36
CA ALA A 129 -4.08 23.60 -4.89
C ALA A 129 -3.13 22.39 -4.93
N GLY A 130 -1.83 22.68 -5.06
CA GLY A 130 -0.78 21.67 -4.95
C GLY A 130 -0.73 20.68 -6.14
N PRO A 131 -0.07 19.54 -5.96
CA PRO A 131 0.17 18.58 -7.05
C PRO A 131 -1.08 17.83 -7.55
N LEU A 132 -2.22 18.01 -6.88
CA LEU A 132 -3.50 17.38 -7.23
C LEU A 132 -4.51 18.40 -7.78
N ALA A 133 -4.09 19.63 -8.07
CA ALA A 133 -4.97 20.72 -8.47
C ALA A 133 -5.79 20.45 -9.73
N GLY A 134 -5.29 19.62 -10.66
CA GLY A 134 -6.03 19.23 -11.86
C GLY A 134 -7.34 18.49 -11.57
N MET A 135 -7.57 17.99 -10.34
CA MET A 135 -8.86 17.40 -9.96
C MET A 135 -10.01 18.40 -9.97
N ALA A 136 -9.73 19.68 -9.71
CA ALA A 136 -10.75 20.71 -9.64
C ALA A 136 -11.26 21.14 -11.03
N VAL A 137 -10.49 20.85 -12.10
CA VAL A 137 -10.79 21.28 -13.48
C VAL A 137 -12.11 20.68 -14.00
N ASP A 138 -12.46 19.47 -13.55
CA ASP A 138 -13.67 18.78 -14.00
C ASP A 138 -14.96 19.24 -13.29
N GLY A 139 -14.87 20.16 -12.31
CA GLY A 139 -15.99 20.84 -11.66
C GLY A 139 -16.89 20.00 -10.74
N SER A 140 -16.90 18.67 -10.86
CA SER A 140 -17.74 17.79 -10.03
C SER A 140 -17.04 17.40 -8.72
N VAL A 141 -17.23 18.22 -7.68
CA VAL A 141 -16.74 17.95 -6.31
C VAL A 141 -17.17 16.56 -5.82
N LEU A 142 -18.42 16.16 -6.14
CA LEU A 142 -18.94 14.85 -5.74
C LEU A 142 -18.16 13.69 -6.39
N ARG A 143 -17.83 13.79 -7.68
CA ARG A 143 -17.03 12.77 -8.39
C ARG A 143 -15.62 12.67 -7.82
N VAL A 144 -15.00 13.80 -7.50
CA VAL A 144 -13.68 13.86 -6.85
C VAL A 144 -13.72 13.16 -5.48
N ILE A 145 -14.69 13.50 -4.63
CA ILE A 145 -14.83 12.89 -3.30
C ILE A 145 -15.05 11.37 -3.40
N ALA A 146 -15.98 10.93 -4.25
CA ALA A 146 -16.29 9.51 -4.43
C ALA A 146 -15.06 8.71 -4.90
N ARG A 147 -14.29 9.29 -5.83
CA ARG A 147 -13.04 8.71 -6.34
C ARG A 147 -11.98 8.60 -5.27
N LEU A 148 -11.73 9.68 -4.53
CA LEU A 148 -10.74 9.69 -3.45
C LEU A 148 -11.12 8.70 -2.33
N LEU A 149 -12.39 8.61 -1.98
CA LEU A 149 -12.88 7.62 -1.02
C LEU A 149 -12.64 6.18 -1.51
N THR A 150 -12.95 5.90 -2.78
CA THR A 150 -12.72 4.59 -3.40
C THR A 150 -11.23 4.24 -3.44
N LEU A 151 -10.39 5.17 -3.93
CA LEU A 151 -8.95 5.01 -4.03
C LEU A 151 -8.25 4.82 -2.68
N THR A 152 -8.85 5.26 -1.58
CA THR A 152 -8.26 5.14 -0.25
C THR A 152 -8.74 3.89 0.48
N VAL A 153 -10.05 3.72 0.58
CA VAL A 153 -10.67 2.69 1.42
C VAL A 153 -10.63 1.32 0.77
N LEU A 154 -10.89 1.21 -0.53
CA LEU A 154 -10.98 -0.08 -1.22
C LEU A 154 -9.63 -0.80 -1.29
N PRO A 155 -8.53 -0.18 -1.75
CA PRO A 155 -7.21 -0.83 -1.73
C PRO A 155 -6.76 -1.20 -0.31
N ALA A 156 -7.05 -0.35 0.70
CA ALA A 156 -6.72 -0.66 2.09
C ALA A 156 -7.46 -1.91 2.60
N ALA A 157 -8.76 -2.03 2.30
CA ALA A 157 -9.56 -3.19 2.65
C ALA A 157 -9.14 -4.46 1.90
N LEU A 158 -8.77 -4.36 0.62
CA LEU A 158 -8.25 -5.47 -0.18
C LEU A 158 -6.90 -5.96 0.35
N LEU A 159 -5.98 -5.05 0.70
CA LEU A 159 -4.70 -5.40 1.35
C LEU A 159 -4.92 -6.04 2.72
N PHE A 160 -5.88 -5.53 3.51
CA PHE A 160 -6.27 -6.11 4.78
C PHE A 160 -6.80 -7.54 4.58
N ARG A 161 -7.70 -7.75 3.61
CA ARG A 161 -8.25 -9.05 3.25
C ARG A 161 -7.16 -10.03 2.79
N ALA A 162 -6.21 -9.58 1.98
CA ALA A 162 -5.11 -10.41 1.49
C ALA A 162 -4.23 -10.96 2.63
N ARG A 163 -4.06 -10.19 3.71
CA ARG A 163 -3.16 -10.53 4.83
C ARG A 163 -3.87 -11.20 5.99
N TYR A 164 -5.14 -10.89 6.23
CA TYR A 164 -5.97 -11.48 7.28
C TYR A 164 -7.04 -12.41 6.68
N ARG A 165 -6.61 -13.35 5.82
CA ARG A 165 -7.53 -14.20 5.03
C ARG A 165 -8.43 -15.11 5.86
N ALA A 166 -7.95 -15.60 7.00
CA ALA A 166 -8.71 -16.47 7.90
C ALA A 166 -9.58 -15.69 8.90
N PHE A 167 -9.48 -14.35 8.92
CA PHE A 167 -10.24 -13.53 9.86
C PHE A 167 -11.63 -13.20 9.27
N PRO A 168 -12.75 -13.69 9.85
CA PRO A 168 -14.07 -13.52 9.25
C PRO A 168 -14.46 -12.05 9.04
N ARG A 169 -14.06 -11.17 9.98
CA ARG A 169 -14.37 -9.74 9.90
C ARG A 169 -13.66 -9.01 8.76
N ALA A 170 -12.60 -9.58 8.19
CA ALA A 170 -11.96 -8.99 7.01
C ALA A 170 -12.92 -8.91 5.81
N ARG A 171 -13.89 -9.83 5.70
CA ARG A 171 -14.95 -9.76 4.68
C ARG A 171 -15.92 -8.60 4.93
N HIS A 172 -16.27 -8.34 6.18
CA HIS A 172 -17.13 -7.21 6.53
C HIS A 172 -16.45 -5.86 6.26
N VAL A 173 -15.14 -5.76 6.54
CA VAL A 173 -14.35 -4.56 6.19
C VAL A 173 -14.35 -4.33 4.67
N LEU A 174 -14.17 -5.38 3.86
CA LEU A 174 -14.24 -5.28 2.40
C LEU A 174 -15.65 -4.93 1.92
N ALA A 175 -16.70 -5.50 2.52
CA ALA A 175 -18.09 -5.14 2.21
C ALA A 175 -18.39 -3.67 2.49
N GLY A 176 -17.93 -3.15 3.63
CA GLY A 176 -18.03 -1.73 3.95
C GLY A 176 -17.28 -0.86 2.93
N ALA A 177 -16.06 -1.24 2.54
CA ALA A 177 -15.29 -0.53 1.52
C ALA A 177 -15.98 -0.52 0.15
N MET A 178 -16.60 -1.63 -0.25
CA MET A 178 -17.39 -1.72 -1.48
C MET A 178 -18.64 -0.84 -1.44
N ALA A 179 -19.37 -0.85 -0.32
CA ALA A 179 -20.51 0.03 -0.14
C ALA A 179 -20.11 1.51 -0.23
N LEU A 180 -18.98 1.89 0.38
CA LEU A 180 -18.42 3.25 0.28
C LEU A 180 -17.93 3.60 -1.14
N SER A 181 -17.61 2.60 -1.96
CA SER A 181 -17.22 2.78 -3.36
C SER A 181 -18.41 2.85 -4.32
N ALA A 182 -19.63 2.54 -3.87
CA ALA A 182 -20.83 2.53 -4.71
C ALA A 182 -21.14 3.88 -5.40
N PRO A 183 -21.00 5.06 -4.73
CA PRO A 183 -21.20 6.33 -5.39
C PRO A 183 -20.24 6.56 -6.57
N PHE A 184 -18.99 6.10 -6.44
CA PHE A 184 -18.02 6.19 -7.54
C PHE A 184 -18.44 5.32 -8.72
N ILE A 185 -18.82 4.07 -8.46
CA ILE A 185 -19.31 3.15 -9.50
C ILE A 185 -20.50 3.75 -10.24
N ALA A 186 -21.49 4.28 -9.53
CA ALA A 186 -22.66 4.89 -10.13
C ALA A 186 -22.29 6.08 -11.04
N LEU A 187 -21.44 6.99 -10.55
CA LEU A 187 -21.01 8.17 -11.32
C LEU A 187 -20.19 7.82 -12.55
N GLU A 188 -19.32 6.81 -12.49
CA GLU A 188 -18.52 6.34 -13.62
C GLU A 188 -19.37 5.54 -14.63
N VAL A 189 -20.36 4.77 -14.17
CA VAL A 189 -21.33 4.13 -15.07
C VAL A 189 -22.12 5.18 -15.83
N MET A 190 -22.62 6.22 -15.16
CA MET A 190 -23.31 7.32 -15.83
C MET A 190 -22.40 8.00 -16.88
N LEU A 191 -21.13 8.25 -16.55
CA LEU A 191 -20.15 8.82 -17.47
C LEU A 191 -19.89 7.90 -18.68
N ALA A 192 -19.84 6.58 -18.48
CA ALA A 192 -19.63 5.61 -19.57
C ALA A 192 -20.79 5.59 -20.58
N PHE A 193 -22.00 5.94 -20.14
CA PHE A 193 -23.21 6.00 -20.99
C PHE A 193 -23.58 7.42 -21.44
N GLU A 194 -22.82 8.44 -21.07
CA GLU A 194 -23.10 9.82 -21.43
C GLU A 194 -22.88 10.06 -22.94
N PRO A 195 -23.91 10.44 -23.73
CA PRO A 195 -23.80 10.55 -25.19
C PRO A 195 -22.82 11.63 -25.67
N GLY A 196 -22.64 12.70 -24.88
CA GLY A 196 -21.76 13.81 -25.19
C GLY A 196 -20.31 13.62 -24.76
N ALA A 197 -20.00 12.56 -24.00
CA ALA A 197 -18.65 12.33 -23.50
C ALA A 197 -17.73 11.75 -24.59
N PRO A 198 -16.46 12.18 -24.68
CA PRO A 198 -15.50 11.58 -25.61
C PRO A 198 -15.38 10.07 -25.41
N THR A 199 -15.29 9.29 -26.50
CA THR A 199 -15.23 7.81 -26.45
C THR A 199 -14.11 7.31 -25.53
N VAL A 200 -12.96 7.98 -25.55
CA VAL A 200 -11.81 7.63 -24.69
C VAL A 200 -12.17 7.74 -23.20
N VAL A 201 -12.90 8.79 -22.79
CA VAL A 201 -13.36 8.98 -21.41
C VAL A 201 -14.37 7.90 -21.02
N ARG A 202 -15.31 7.58 -21.92
CA ARG A 202 -16.32 6.55 -21.70
C ARG A 202 -15.69 5.17 -21.49
N VAL A 203 -14.70 4.81 -22.33
CA VAL A 203 -13.95 3.56 -22.19
C VAL A 203 -13.16 3.55 -20.89
N ALA A 204 -12.46 4.65 -20.55
CA ALA A 204 -11.69 4.74 -19.32
C ALA A 204 -12.59 4.62 -18.07
N ALA A 205 -13.77 5.25 -18.07
CA ALA A 205 -14.78 5.10 -17.03
C ALA A 205 -15.24 3.64 -16.87
N GLY A 206 -15.55 2.96 -17.99
CA GLY A 206 -15.89 1.54 -17.98
C GLY A 206 -14.77 0.65 -17.42
N VAL A 207 -13.51 0.94 -17.75
CA VAL A 207 -12.33 0.23 -17.22
C VAL A 207 -12.16 0.49 -15.72
N CYS A 208 -12.38 1.72 -15.24
CA CYS A 208 -12.40 2.05 -13.81
C CYS A 208 -13.47 1.27 -13.05
N VAL A 209 -14.69 1.18 -13.59
CA VAL A 209 -15.77 0.39 -13.01
C VAL A 209 -15.38 -1.08 -12.93
N ALA A 210 -14.85 -1.65 -14.02
CA ALA A 210 -14.38 -3.04 -14.05
C ALA A 210 -13.26 -3.28 -13.02
N ALA A 211 -12.31 -2.35 -12.89
CA ALA A 211 -11.24 -2.44 -11.90
C ALA A 211 -11.77 -2.41 -10.46
N VAL A 212 -12.74 -1.55 -10.13
CA VAL A 212 -13.37 -1.53 -8.80
C VAL A 212 -14.17 -2.81 -8.54
N LEU A 213 -14.98 -3.25 -9.51
CA LEU A 213 -15.77 -4.48 -9.40
C LEU A 213 -14.89 -5.73 -9.31
N SER A 214 -13.66 -5.72 -9.84
CA SER A 214 -12.70 -6.80 -9.64
C SER A 214 -12.37 -7.04 -8.16
N GLY A 215 -12.53 -6.04 -7.29
CA GLY A 215 -12.39 -6.23 -5.86
C GLY A 215 -13.42 -7.20 -5.26
N LEU A 216 -14.51 -7.52 -5.97
CA LEU A 216 -15.48 -8.55 -5.56
C LEU A 216 -14.82 -9.95 -5.50
N PHE A 217 -13.76 -10.19 -6.28
CA PHE A 217 -12.96 -11.40 -6.16
C PHE A 217 -12.28 -11.52 -4.78
N GLY A 218 -12.18 -10.43 -4.01
CA GLY A 218 -11.73 -10.46 -2.61
C GLY A 218 -12.68 -11.17 -1.64
N PHE A 219 -13.95 -11.43 -2.03
CA PHE A 219 -14.90 -12.22 -1.24
C PHE A 219 -14.75 -13.73 -1.39
N MET A 220 -13.93 -14.19 -2.34
CA MET A 220 -13.70 -15.62 -2.54
C MET A 220 -13.10 -16.29 -1.29
N GLY A 221 -13.05 -17.63 -1.33
CA GLY A 221 -12.52 -18.47 -0.25
C GLY A 221 -11.06 -18.17 0.11
N GLU A 222 -10.63 -18.65 1.27
CA GLU A 222 -9.30 -18.37 1.82
C GLU A 222 -8.15 -18.81 0.89
N SER A 223 -8.37 -19.83 0.08
CA SER A 223 -7.42 -20.36 -0.90
C SER A 223 -7.13 -19.39 -2.07
N THR A 224 -8.09 -18.57 -2.48
CA THR A 224 -7.95 -17.67 -3.65
C THR A 224 -7.75 -16.21 -3.27
N THR A 225 -7.97 -15.85 -2.00
CA THR A 225 -7.82 -14.47 -1.48
C THR A 225 -6.40 -13.89 -1.50
N GLY A 226 -5.37 -14.70 -1.82
CA GLY A 226 -4.02 -14.19 -2.07
C GLY A 226 -3.98 -13.15 -3.20
N ALA A 227 -4.89 -13.25 -4.17
CA ALA A 227 -5.01 -12.30 -5.27
C ALA A 227 -5.57 -10.93 -4.86
N SER A 228 -6.13 -10.75 -3.65
CA SER A 228 -6.66 -9.45 -3.21
C SER A 228 -5.61 -8.33 -3.22
N GLY A 229 -4.33 -8.66 -2.99
CA GLY A 229 -3.24 -7.69 -3.14
C GLY A 229 -3.06 -7.20 -4.58
N PHE A 230 -3.23 -8.10 -5.57
CA PHE A 230 -3.18 -7.74 -6.98
C PHE A 230 -4.34 -6.79 -7.36
N TRP A 231 -5.56 -7.10 -6.93
CA TRP A 231 -6.73 -6.24 -7.18
C TRP A 231 -6.57 -4.86 -6.53
N ALA A 232 -5.94 -4.76 -5.35
CA ALA A 232 -5.63 -3.46 -4.74
C ALA A 232 -4.70 -2.62 -5.61
N VAL A 233 -3.63 -3.24 -6.15
CA VAL A 233 -2.70 -2.57 -7.08
C VAL A 233 -3.39 -2.19 -8.38
N LEU A 234 -4.26 -3.04 -8.92
CA LEU A 234 -5.04 -2.74 -10.12
C LEU A 234 -5.90 -1.49 -9.93
N VAL A 235 -6.64 -1.38 -8.81
CA VAL A 235 -7.45 -0.20 -8.51
C VAL A 235 -6.57 1.06 -8.38
N LEU A 236 -5.45 0.97 -7.66
CA LEU A 236 -4.52 2.09 -7.49
C LEU A 236 -3.86 2.52 -8.81
N ALA A 237 -3.65 1.62 -9.76
CA ALA A 237 -3.05 1.93 -11.06
C ALA A 237 -4.07 2.48 -12.07
N VAL A 238 -5.24 1.85 -12.19
CA VAL A 238 -6.22 2.16 -13.23
C VAL A 238 -6.88 3.52 -13.03
N LEU A 239 -7.30 3.83 -11.80
CA LEU A 239 -8.09 5.04 -11.53
C LEU A 239 -7.29 6.34 -11.77
N PRO A 240 -6.00 6.45 -11.41
CA PRO A 240 -5.20 7.60 -11.80
C PRO A 240 -4.89 7.66 -13.30
N VAL A 241 -4.76 6.50 -13.97
CA VAL A 241 -4.54 6.47 -15.43
C VAL A 241 -5.72 7.06 -16.19
N GLU A 242 -6.96 6.83 -15.73
CA GLU A 242 -8.15 7.48 -16.29
C GLU A 242 -8.02 9.01 -16.30
N ILE A 243 -7.44 9.59 -15.26
CA ILE A 243 -7.18 11.04 -15.18
C ILE A 243 -6.13 11.45 -16.19
N ALA A 244 -5.01 10.73 -16.26
CA ALA A 244 -3.95 11.02 -17.22
C ALA A 244 -4.45 10.98 -18.67
N VAL A 245 -5.35 10.05 -18.99
CA VAL A 245 -5.94 9.88 -20.32
C VAL A 245 -6.83 11.06 -20.73
N ARG A 246 -7.32 11.88 -19.78
CA ARG A 246 -8.06 13.11 -20.09
C ARG A 246 -7.23 14.13 -20.87
N GLN A 247 -5.90 14.02 -20.81
CA GLN A 247 -4.99 14.80 -21.66
C GLN A 247 -5.26 14.61 -23.16
N LEU A 248 -5.86 13.49 -23.56
CA LEU A 248 -6.19 13.17 -24.95
C LEU A 248 -7.55 13.71 -25.40
N THR A 249 -8.22 14.49 -24.54
CA THR A 249 -9.56 15.01 -24.80
C THR A 249 -9.51 16.52 -25.09
N PRO A 250 -10.53 17.08 -25.76
CA PRO A 250 -10.62 18.53 -25.99
C PRO A 250 -10.67 19.37 -24.70
N LEU A 251 -10.85 18.75 -23.52
CA LEU A 251 -10.80 19.42 -22.22
C LEU A 251 -9.37 19.87 -21.84
N ALA A 252 -8.34 19.29 -22.47
CA ALA A 252 -6.97 19.73 -22.35
C ALA A 252 -6.76 21.01 -23.18
N ASP A 253 -7.37 22.09 -22.73
CA ASP A 253 -7.25 23.39 -23.38
C ASP A 253 -5.81 23.92 -23.29
N ALA A 254 -5.39 24.78 -24.22
CA ALA A 254 -4.02 25.30 -24.27
C ALA A 254 -3.58 25.96 -22.96
N ASP A 255 -4.53 26.54 -22.22
CA ASP A 255 -4.33 27.22 -20.95
C ASP A 255 -4.08 26.27 -19.78
N THR A 256 -4.50 25.01 -19.89
CA THR A 256 -4.26 24.00 -18.84
C THR A 256 -2.85 23.41 -18.91
N GLY A 257 -2.16 23.45 -20.05
CA GLY A 257 -0.81 22.91 -20.21
C GLY A 257 -0.76 21.38 -20.43
N TYR A 258 0.18 20.93 -21.26
CA TYR A 258 0.24 19.57 -21.81
C TYR A 258 0.49 18.42 -20.82
N LEU A 259 0.85 18.72 -19.57
CA LEU A 259 1.26 17.73 -18.57
C LEU A 259 0.46 17.79 -17.28
N THR A 260 -0.62 18.56 -17.26
CA THR A 260 -1.44 18.79 -16.07
C THR A 260 -2.15 17.54 -15.59
N TYR A 261 -2.80 16.82 -16.50
CA TYR A 261 -3.52 15.60 -16.16
C TYR A 261 -2.58 14.46 -15.75
N PRO A 262 -1.45 14.18 -16.45
CA PRO A 262 -0.45 13.22 -15.99
C PRO A 262 0.17 13.59 -14.62
N ALA A 263 0.52 14.86 -14.41
CA ALA A 263 1.05 15.34 -13.12
C ALA A 263 0.04 15.12 -11.99
N THR A 264 -1.22 15.46 -12.24
CA THR A 264 -2.33 15.26 -11.30
C THR A 264 -2.57 13.78 -11.00
N ALA A 265 -2.51 12.91 -12.03
CA ALA A 265 -2.61 11.47 -11.86
C ALA A 265 -1.50 10.92 -10.96
N VAL A 266 -0.25 11.35 -11.13
CA VAL A 266 0.87 10.96 -10.25
C VAL A 266 0.64 11.47 -8.82
N GLY A 267 0.18 12.71 -8.65
CA GLY A 267 -0.17 13.27 -7.35
C GLY A 267 -1.25 12.46 -6.63
N ILE A 268 -2.31 12.09 -7.35
CA ILE A 268 -3.42 11.27 -6.84
C ILE A 268 -2.94 9.87 -6.48
N LEU A 269 -2.13 9.23 -7.34
CA LEU A 269 -1.53 7.94 -7.06
C LEU A 269 -0.71 7.99 -5.75
N CYS A 270 0.14 9.01 -5.60
CA CYS A 270 0.94 9.21 -4.39
C CYS A 270 0.07 9.40 -3.14
N ALA A 271 -0.89 10.31 -3.19
CA ALA A 271 -1.77 10.61 -2.05
C ALA A 271 -2.67 9.42 -1.67
N SER A 272 -3.23 8.73 -2.66
CA SER A 272 -4.08 7.54 -2.44
C SER A 272 -3.27 6.37 -1.91
N LEU A 273 -2.10 6.07 -2.49
CA LEU A 273 -1.22 5.01 -1.99
C LEU A 273 -0.79 5.28 -0.54
N LEU A 274 -0.38 6.52 -0.24
CA LEU A 274 -0.01 6.95 1.12
C LEU A 274 -1.18 6.73 2.11
N THR A 275 -2.38 7.18 1.74
CA THR A 275 -3.57 7.06 2.59
C THR A 275 -4.01 5.60 2.73
N SER A 276 -4.06 4.82 1.65
CA SER A 276 -4.44 3.41 1.68
C SER A 276 -3.50 2.58 2.53
N VAL A 277 -2.18 2.79 2.40
CA VAL A 277 -1.19 2.14 3.26
C VAL A 277 -1.41 2.56 4.72
N GLY A 278 -1.66 3.84 4.98
CA GLY A 278 -1.97 4.33 6.31
C GLY A 278 -3.21 3.69 6.94
N VAL A 279 -4.33 3.66 6.20
CA VAL A 279 -5.58 3.02 6.63
C VAL A 279 -5.37 1.52 6.87
N TYR A 280 -4.64 0.84 5.98
CA TYR A 280 -4.27 -0.55 6.16
C TYR A 280 -3.46 -0.79 7.44
N GLN A 281 -2.50 0.09 7.76
CA GLN A 281 -1.72 0.00 8.99
C GLN A 281 -2.59 0.19 10.24
N LEU A 282 -3.55 1.12 10.20
CA LEU A 282 -4.49 1.34 11.30
C LEU A 282 -5.44 0.15 11.49
N LEU A 283 -5.99 -0.39 10.40
CA LEU A 283 -6.84 -1.60 10.45
C LEU A 283 -6.06 -2.79 11.02
N ALA A 284 -4.83 -3.00 10.56
CA ALA A 284 -3.96 -4.06 11.07
C ALA A 284 -3.63 -3.85 12.55
N ALA A 285 -3.28 -2.63 12.97
CA ALA A 285 -2.98 -2.34 14.37
C ALA A 285 -4.19 -2.59 15.29
N PHE A 286 -5.39 -2.24 14.82
CA PHE A 286 -6.63 -2.42 15.59
C PHE A 286 -7.06 -3.88 15.69
N TRP A 287 -7.07 -4.62 14.57
CA TRP A 287 -7.63 -5.97 14.51
C TRP A 287 -6.62 -7.12 14.71
N ALA A 288 -5.31 -6.88 14.58
CA ALA A 288 -4.31 -7.94 14.69
C ALA A 288 -4.36 -8.76 16.01
N PRO A 289 -4.58 -8.15 17.20
CA PRO A 289 -4.66 -8.91 18.44
C PRO A 289 -5.80 -9.93 18.44
N GLU A 290 -6.97 -9.55 17.93
CA GLU A 290 -8.13 -10.42 17.86
C GLU A 290 -7.99 -11.50 16.78
N ALA A 291 -7.52 -11.12 15.59
CA ALA A 291 -7.25 -12.07 14.52
C ALA A 291 -6.26 -13.16 14.98
N ARG A 292 -5.25 -12.79 15.78
CA ARG A 292 -4.30 -13.75 16.36
C ARG A 292 -4.93 -14.65 17.42
N ARG A 293 -5.83 -14.15 18.27
CA ARG A 293 -6.55 -14.96 19.26
C ARG A 293 -7.41 -16.04 18.59
N LEU A 294 -8.16 -15.67 17.53
CA LEU A 294 -8.99 -16.62 16.79
C LEU A 294 -8.15 -17.68 16.05
N SER A 295 -7.02 -17.27 15.47
CA SER A 295 -6.09 -18.18 14.82
C SER A 295 -5.50 -19.21 15.80
N LEU A 296 -5.28 -18.82 17.05
CA LEU A 296 -4.82 -19.74 18.11
C LEU A 296 -5.92 -20.69 18.59
N ALA A 297 -7.16 -20.20 18.73
CA ALA A 297 -8.29 -20.98 19.21
C ALA A 297 -8.75 -22.08 18.22
N GLY A 298 -8.55 -21.88 16.92
CA GLY A 298 -8.93 -22.84 15.89
C GLY A 298 -7.98 -24.04 15.72
N ARG A 299 -6.86 -24.11 16.47
CA ARG A 299 -5.92 -25.23 16.36
C ARG A 299 -6.38 -26.42 17.22
N PRO A 300 -6.49 -27.64 16.67
CA PRO A 300 -6.77 -28.82 17.47
C PRO A 300 -5.63 -29.06 18.49
N PRO A 301 -5.94 -29.55 19.70
CA PRO A 301 -4.93 -29.82 20.71
C PRO A 301 -3.89 -30.82 20.18
N ALA A 302 -2.60 -30.54 20.39
CA ALA A 302 -1.46 -31.31 19.87
C ALA A 302 -1.35 -32.74 20.44
N GLU A 303 -2.32 -33.20 21.24
CA GLU A 303 -2.28 -34.48 21.96
C GLU A 303 -2.57 -35.71 21.10
N SER A 304 -3.12 -35.59 19.88
CA SER A 304 -3.44 -36.79 19.07
C SER A 304 -2.28 -37.35 18.25
N GLU A 305 -1.16 -36.63 18.10
CA GLU A 305 -0.06 -37.06 17.24
C GLU A 305 0.92 -38.03 17.94
N LYS A 306 0.99 -37.99 19.28
CA LYS A 306 1.75 -39.00 20.06
C LYS A 306 1.06 -40.36 20.08
N SER A 307 -0.27 -40.41 20.11
CA SER A 307 -1.01 -41.68 20.09
C SER A 307 -1.01 -42.36 18.72
N ARG A 308 -0.68 -41.63 17.64
CA ARG A 308 -0.63 -42.19 16.27
C ARG A 308 0.74 -42.77 15.87
N LYS A 309 1.79 -42.51 16.64
CA LYS A 309 3.14 -43.08 16.42
C LYS A 309 3.43 -44.32 17.27
N VAL A 310 2.47 -44.77 18.08
CA VAL A 310 2.59 -45.94 18.98
C VAL A 310 1.69 -47.11 18.52
N ALA A 311 0.98 -46.95 17.40
CA ALA A 311 0.26 -48.01 16.70
C ALA A 311 0.93 -48.25 15.34
#